data_AF-A0A5B0FDE6-F1
#
_entry.id   AF-A0A5B0FDE6-F1
#
_cell.length_a   1.000
_cell.length_b   1.000
_cell.length_c   1.000
_cell.angle_alpha   90.00
_cell.angle_beta   90.00
_cell.angle_gamma   90.00
#
_symmetry.space_group_name_H-M   'P 1'
#
loop_
_entity.id
_entity.type
_entity.pdbx_description
1 polymer ?
#
loop_
_entity_poly.entity_id
_entity_poly.type
_entity_poly.pdbx_seq_one_letter_code
_entity_poly.pdbx_strand_id
1 'polypeptide(L)'
;MLVRIKSILKFSKALLTIWLLLFHAAANAQTIGLPATDIPLADLSSFQKINGTGWHIAGNLIARRNEAGNLKSQPGQGILIYQPENKLPSELLSNVIHGDIDLEMDFLLSKGAAFEIVFQNKYPVKIQDSWLKKEGPAHKAPGLWQHIAIHFRAAKFDASGKKISDARFERILLNGQPVQLPKLSSTQSVDAAFAIKGSDKAFAIKKLQYKTYANNRISVSGMTFKVYPGLHKNPDTLASLKPRRTGSTDTISHRVGDRKSQLVIDGTIDIPAEGTYLFKLTAGGGAWLFIDGKLVISNRGSRDFEKAFYNEAALKKGKFPFRIVYSNSDECLVLHYEGPQIPWQSLTTPASVRLSERFDPLEYQVSSKPAMQRGFMMHQNKVNPYVAAIALPARIAEKPVPGNNYAFDLRKYNLLAAWHGKFIDVSNMWTERGEKQLEIPLGAKMEFSGKPLVAILANANDTWPDSVATTDGVYADRGYRLDKAGIPAYFYTLKGNKVQDVLTNLPGNDGLARKLTISNSSSKLYVLLAEGTKIEQLESGSYAIDDKNYYLEKLSCGDIKPLVRKDKNVEQLILELPKTDQSVQISYQIVW
;
A
#
# COMPACT_ATOMS: atom_id res chain seq x y z
N MET A 1 -61.58 -27.81 -29.46
CA MET A 1 -61.63 -27.07 -30.73
C MET A 1 -60.39 -26.18 -30.77
N LEU A 2 -59.26 -26.68 -31.29
CA LEU A 2 -58.73 -26.37 -32.64
C LEU A 2 -58.55 -24.85 -32.79
N VAL A 3 -57.33 -24.30 -32.97
CA VAL A 3 -56.41 -24.60 -34.08
C VAL A 3 -54.96 -24.19 -33.73
N ARG A 4 -54.01 -25.04 -34.16
CA ARG A 4 -52.54 -24.85 -34.23
C ARG A 4 -52.17 -23.77 -35.25
N ILE A 5 -51.01 -23.12 -35.08
CA ILE A 5 -49.97 -23.04 -36.14
C ILE A 5 -48.61 -23.13 -35.45
N LYS A 6 -47.81 -24.11 -35.91
CA LYS A 6 -46.38 -24.28 -35.65
C LYS A 6 -45.59 -23.69 -36.83
N SER A 7 -44.31 -23.41 -36.56
CA SER A 7 -43.18 -23.47 -37.51
C SER A 7 -43.02 -22.19 -38.36
N ILE A 8 -41.85 -21.59 -38.65
CA ILE A 8 -40.43 -21.97 -38.69
C ILE A 8 -39.63 -20.65 -38.64
N LEU A 9 -38.48 -20.60 -37.94
CA LEU A 9 -37.21 -20.22 -38.57
C LEU A 9 -36.03 -20.55 -37.65
N LYS A 10 -35.22 -21.51 -38.12
CA LYS A 10 -33.87 -21.82 -37.63
C LYS A 10 -32.98 -20.60 -37.87
N PHE A 11 -32.29 -20.11 -36.85
CA PHE A 11 -31.05 -19.37 -37.02
C PHE A 11 -29.97 -19.90 -36.09
N SER A 12 -28.75 -19.84 -36.60
CA SER A 12 -27.57 -20.67 -36.34
C SER A 12 -26.95 -20.56 -34.95
N LYS A 13 -26.58 -21.72 -34.40
CA LYS A 13 -25.53 -21.88 -33.39
C LYS A 13 -24.16 -21.59 -34.03
N ALA A 14 -23.76 -20.32 -34.08
CA ALA A 14 -22.38 -19.90 -34.36
C ALA A 14 -22.26 -18.39 -34.17
N LEU A 15 -22.16 -17.91 -32.92
CA LEU A 15 -21.65 -16.59 -32.51
C LEU A 15 -21.96 -16.41 -31.01
N LEU A 16 -21.24 -17.14 -30.16
CA LEU A 16 -21.18 -16.83 -28.73
C LEU A 16 -19.84 -17.30 -28.16
N THR A 17 -18.77 -16.87 -28.83
CA THR A 17 -17.40 -16.90 -28.34
C THR A 17 -16.81 -15.57 -28.74
N ILE A 18 -16.09 -14.93 -27.82
CA ILE A 18 -15.61 -13.54 -27.85
C ILE A 18 -16.62 -12.56 -27.24
N TRP A 19 -16.76 -12.58 -25.92
CA TRP A 19 -16.90 -11.39 -25.06
C TRP A 19 -16.51 -11.86 -23.64
N LEU A 20 -15.25 -12.26 -23.50
CA LEU A 20 -14.67 -12.74 -22.25
C LEU A 20 -13.20 -12.33 -22.22
N LEU A 21 -12.96 -11.02 -22.32
CA LEU A 21 -11.64 -10.44 -22.09
C LEU A 21 -11.82 -9.10 -21.36
N LEU A 22 -11.14 -9.01 -20.21
CA LEU A 22 -10.76 -7.80 -19.49
C LEU A 22 -11.81 -7.13 -18.60
N PHE A 23 -12.18 -7.82 -17.52
CA PHE A 23 -12.29 -7.17 -16.21
C PHE A 23 -11.55 -8.02 -15.17
N HIS A 24 -10.21 -7.91 -15.17
CA HIS A 24 -9.45 -8.24 -13.96
C HIS A 24 -9.63 -7.09 -12.99
N ALA A 25 -10.70 -7.16 -12.18
CA ALA A 25 -10.81 -6.34 -10.99
C ALA A 25 -9.83 -6.88 -9.94
N ALA A 26 -8.54 -6.55 -10.10
CA ALA A 26 -7.63 -6.58 -8.98
C ALA A 26 -8.10 -5.48 -8.02
N ALA A 27 -8.51 -5.86 -6.81
CA ALA A 27 -8.74 -4.95 -5.70
C ALA A 27 -7.38 -4.37 -5.28
N ASN A 28 -6.83 -3.46 -6.09
CA ASN A 28 -5.74 -2.60 -5.68
C ASN A 28 -6.33 -1.59 -4.70
N ALA A 29 -5.66 -1.41 -3.56
CA ALA A 29 -5.84 -0.21 -2.76
C ALA A 29 -5.76 0.98 -3.71
N GLN A 30 -6.83 1.78 -3.82
CA GLN A 30 -6.86 2.93 -4.71
C GLN A 30 -5.64 3.79 -4.43
N THR A 31 -4.73 3.87 -5.41
CA THR A 31 -3.75 4.93 -5.45
C THR A 31 -4.52 6.23 -5.53
N ILE A 32 -4.40 7.05 -4.50
CA ILE A 32 -5.16 8.30 -4.38
C ILE A 32 -4.44 9.35 -5.26
N GLY A 33 -4.60 9.21 -6.57
CA GLY A 33 -3.98 10.02 -7.61
C GLY A 33 -4.47 9.59 -9.01
N LEU A 34 -4.19 10.39 -10.04
CA LEU A 34 -4.40 9.98 -11.43
C LEU A 34 -3.56 8.71 -11.73
N PRO A 35 -3.96 7.86 -12.69
CA PRO A 35 -3.20 6.64 -12.99
C PRO A 35 -1.79 6.98 -13.47
N ALA A 36 -0.81 6.17 -13.05
CA ALA A 36 0.53 6.20 -13.61
C ALA A 36 0.56 5.49 -14.98
N THR A 37 1.57 5.80 -15.78
CA THR A 37 1.81 5.10 -17.05
C THR A 37 2.63 3.85 -16.79
N ASP A 38 2.15 2.70 -17.25
CA ASP A 38 2.92 1.45 -17.24
C ASP A 38 4.06 1.51 -18.26
N ILE A 39 5.22 0.96 -17.90
CA ILE A 39 6.26 0.54 -18.85
C ILE A 39 5.97 -0.91 -19.21
N PRO A 40 5.49 -1.21 -20.44
CA PRO A 40 5.14 -2.58 -20.83
C PRO A 40 6.35 -3.51 -20.75
N LEU A 41 6.16 -4.66 -20.11
CA LEU A 41 7.15 -5.74 -19.96
C LEU A 41 6.71 -7.00 -20.73
N ALA A 42 6.16 -6.82 -21.94
CA ALA A 42 5.85 -7.90 -22.86
C ALA A 42 7.11 -8.42 -23.58
N ASP A 43 8.05 -7.50 -23.84
CA ASP A 43 9.38 -7.69 -24.39
C ASP A 43 10.28 -6.51 -23.94
N LEU A 44 11.47 -6.34 -24.53
CA LEU A 44 12.41 -5.27 -24.20
C LEU A 44 12.22 -3.98 -25.03
N SER A 45 11.16 -3.85 -25.84
CA SER A 45 10.96 -2.70 -26.75
C SER A 45 10.74 -1.36 -26.03
N SER A 46 10.37 -1.38 -24.75
CA SER A 46 10.28 -0.19 -23.88
C SER A 46 11.65 0.39 -23.48
N PHE A 47 12.73 -0.28 -23.86
CA PHE A 47 14.11 0.07 -23.55
C PHE A 47 14.93 0.24 -24.82
N GLN A 48 16.04 0.95 -24.72
CA GLN A 48 16.99 1.07 -25.80
C GLN A 48 17.66 -0.28 -26.08
N LYS A 49 17.99 -0.52 -27.35
CA LYS A 49 18.64 -1.76 -27.76
C LYS A 49 20.00 -1.89 -27.08
N ILE A 50 20.21 -3.01 -26.39
CA ILE A 50 21.47 -3.35 -25.74
C ILE A 50 22.22 -4.43 -26.53
N ASN A 51 23.54 -4.39 -26.48
CA ASN A 51 24.40 -5.45 -26.97
C ASN A 51 24.77 -6.35 -25.78
N GLY A 52 23.84 -7.21 -25.37
CA GLY A 52 24.04 -8.11 -24.23
C GLY A 52 22.86 -9.05 -24.01
N THR A 53 23.14 -10.18 -23.38
CA THR A 53 22.20 -11.29 -23.19
C THR A 53 21.66 -11.37 -21.75
N GLY A 54 22.25 -10.61 -20.82
CA GLY A 54 21.88 -10.65 -19.40
C GLY A 54 20.52 -10.05 -19.04
N TRP A 55 19.76 -9.51 -19.99
CA TRP A 55 18.41 -8.99 -19.77
C TRP A 55 17.39 -9.78 -20.58
N HIS A 56 16.30 -10.18 -19.95
CA HIS A 56 15.20 -10.87 -20.63
C HIS A 56 13.88 -10.70 -19.88
N ILE A 57 12.79 -11.05 -20.56
CA ILE A 57 11.44 -11.07 -19.98
C ILE A 57 11.06 -12.49 -19.58
N ALA A 58 10.37 -12.61 -18.44
CA ALA A 58 9.85 -13.86 -17.90
C ALA A 58 8.41 -13.69 -17.38
N GLY A 59 7.69 -14.81 -17.22
CA GLY A 59 6.34 -14.82 -16.64
C GLY A 59 6.31 -15.12 -15.14
N ASN A 60 7.34 -15.80 -14.65
CA ASN A 60 7.51 -16.13 -13.25
C ASN A 60 9.01 -16.36 -12.96
N LEU A 61 9.37 -16.42 -11.69
CA LEU A 61 10.71 -16.79 -11.26
C LEU A 61 10.67 -17.48 -9.89
N ILE A 62 11.76 -18.16 -9.54
CA ILE A 62 12.00 -18.71 -8.21
C ILE A 62 13.42 -18.32 -7.81
N ALA A 63 13.59 -17.78 -6.61
CA ALA A 63 14.89 -17.48 -6.03
C ALA A 63 15.04 -18.27 -4.73
N ARG A 64 16.18 -18.97 -4.57
CA ARG A 64 16.48 -19.64 -3.31
C ARG A 64 17.06 -18.64 -2.32
N ARG A 65 16.33 -18.33 -1.25
CA ARG A 65 16.71 -17.28 -0.29
C ARG A 65 18.10 -17.46 0.34
N ASN A 66 18.60 -18.70 0.41
CA ASN A 66 19.86 -19.03 1.07
C ASN A 66 21.06 -19.09 0.12
N GLU A 67 20.84 -19.01 -1.20
CA GLU A 67 21.87 -19.15 -2.23
C GLU A 67 22.11 -17.82 -2.97
N ALA A 68 23.37 -17.38 -3.00
CA ALA A 68 23.74 -16.12 -3.63
C ALA A 68 23.57 -16.16 -5.15
N GLY A 69 22.94 -15.13 -5.73
CA GLY A 69 22.75 -15.02 -7.19
C GLY A 69 21.76 -16.02 -7.78
N ASN A 70 21.12 -16.87 -6.97
CA ASN A 70 20.18 -17.89 -7.43
C ASN A 70 18.85 -17.23 -7.85
N LEU A 71 18.56 -17.27 -9.14
CA LEU A 71 17.28 -16.89 -9.72
C LEU A 71 17.02 -17.79 -10.94
N LYS A 72 15.94 -18.56 -10.90
CA LYS A 72 15.47 -19.38 -12.03
C LYS A 72 14.22 -18.75 -12.61
N SER A 73 14.29 -18.29 -13.85
CA SER A 73 13.12 -17.73 -14.54
C SER A 73 12.30 -18.81 -15.26
N GLN A 74 11.01 -18.54 -15.46
CA GLN A 74 10.09 -19.38 -16.22
C GLN A 74 9.52 -18.58 -17.40
N PRO A 75 9.28 -19.21 -18.58
CA PRO A 75 8.75 -18.52 -19.75
C PRO A 75 7.45 -17.75 -19.47
N GLY A 76 7.28 -16.61 -20.14
CA GLY A 76 6.10 -15.76 -20.07
C GLY A 76 6.46 -14.28 -20.12
N GLN A 77 5.55 -13.42 -19.65
CA GLN A 77 5.67 -11.97 -19.74
C GLN A 77 5.38 -11.28 -18.41
N GLY A 78 5.78 -10.01 -18.30
CA GLY A 78 5.44 -9.14 -17.17
C GLY A 78 6.54 -8.97 -16.12
N ILE A 79 7.66 -9.68 -16.25
CA ILE A 79 8.79 -9.58 -15.33
C ILE A 79 10.08 -9.34 -16.14
N LEU A 80 10.74 -8.22 -15.87
CA LEU A 80 12.08 -7.93 -16.34
C LEU A 80 13.10 -8.62 -15.44
N ILE A 81 13.96 -9.46 -16.00
CA ILE A 81 15.02 -10.15 -15.29
C ILE A 81 16.36 -9.58 -15.72
N TYR A 82 17.23 -9.37 -14.74
CA TYR A 82 18.66 -9.26 -14.96
C TYR A 82 19.37 -10.50 -14.43
N GLN A 83 20.09 -11.19 -15.29
CA GLN A 83 20.92 -12.36 -14.99
C GLN A 83 22.32 -12.11 -15.61
N PRO A 84 23.32 -11.69 -14.83
CA PRO A 84 24.60 -11.28 -15.39
C PRO A 84 25.36 -12.46 -16.02
N GLU A 85 25.82 -12.27 -17.25
CA GLU A 85 26.80 -13.16 -17.89
C GLU A 85 28.19 -12.86 -17.33
N ASN A 86 28.93 -13.90 -16.95
CA ASN A 86 30.30 -13.75 -16.41
C ASN A 86 30.44 -12.75 -15.24
N LYS A 87 29.33 -12.46 -14.53
CA LYS A 87 29.25 -11.47 -13.43
C LYS A 87 29.59 -10.04 -13.84
N LEU A 88 29.53 -9.71 -15.14
CA LEU A 88 29.78 -8.35 -15.61
C LEU A 88 28.52 -7.49 -15.46
N PRO A 89 28.64 -6.23 -14.98
CA PRO A 89 27.52 -5.31 -14.89
C PRO A 89 27.02 -4.92 -16.30
N SER A 90 25.72 -4.69 -16.42
CA SER A 90 25.08 -4.19 -17.64
C SER A 90 24.03 -3.13 -17.29
N GLU A 91 23.84 -2.20 -18.21
CA GLU A 91 22.85 -1.12 -18.12
C GLU A 91 21.72 -1.38 -19.11
N LEU A 92 20.49 -1.12 -18.69
CA LEU A 92 19.30 -1.07 -19.53
C LEU A 92 18.69 0.33 -19.45
N LEU A 93 18.78 1.10 -20.54
CA LEU A 93 18.29 2.47 -20.61
C LEU A 93 16.84 2.49 -21.09
N SER A 94 15.96 3.21 -20.38
CA SER A 94 14.55 3.35 -20.76
C SER A 94 14.36 4.26 -21.98
N ASN A 95 13.21 4.12 -22.66
CA ASN A 95 12.76 5.08 -23.69
C ASN A 95 12.05 6.31 -23.08
N VAL A 96 11.91 6.38 -21.75
CA VAL A 96 11.17 7.44 -21.05
C VAL A 96 12.07 8.64 -20.80
N ILE A 97 11.90 9.71 -21.56
CA ILE A 97 12.58 10.99 -21.33
C ILE A 97 11.84 11.79 -20.26
N HIS A 98 12.55 12.26 -19.23
CA HIS A 98 11.92 12.94 -18.11
C HIS A 98 12.74 14.11 -17.54
N GLY A 99 12.01 15.11 -17.04
CA GLY A 99 12.47 16.08 -16.05
C GLY A 99 12.14 15.59 -14.64
N ASP A 100 11.12 16.17 -14.02
CA ASP A 100 10.52 15.65 -12.79
C ASP A 100 9.80 14.30 -13.07
N ILE A 101 10.00 13.30 -12.21
CA ILE A 101 9.39 11.97 -12.36
C ILE A 101 9.04 11.37 -11.00
N ASP A 102 7.88 10.72 -10.93
CA ASP A 102 7.59 9.73 -9.90
C ASP A 102 7.69 8.33 -10.56
N LEU A 103 8.53 7.45 -10.02
CA LEU A 103 8.78 6.10 -10.52
C LEU A 103 8.42 5.08 -9.43
N GLU A 104 7.59 4.10 -9.76
CA GLU A 104 7.17 3.04 -8.84
C GLU A 104 7.39 1.67 -9.49
N MET A 105 7.80 0.68 -8.70
CA MET A 105 7.94 -0.70 -9.18
C MET A 105 7.97 -1.71 -8.04
N ASP A 106 7.64 -2.96 -8.39
CA ASP A 106 7.95 -4.11 -7.56
C ASP A 106 9.30 -4.69 -8.01
N PHE A 107 10.19 -5.01 -7.08
CA PHE A 107 11.48 -5.63 -7.35
C PHE A 107 11.74 -6.83 -6.44
N LEU A 108 12.58 -7.76 -6.89
CA LEU A 108 12.98 -8.94 -6.15
C LEU A 108 14.48 -9.16 -6.31
N LEU A 109 15.17 -9.35 -5.20
CA LEU A 109 16.61 -9.56 -5.15
C LEU A 109 16.92 -11.03 -4.87
N SER A 110 17.84 -11.63 -5.63
CA SER A 110 18.54 -12.83 -5.13
C SER A 110 19.46 -12.45 -3.97
N LYS A 111 19.88 -13.43 -3.16
CA LYS A 111 20.69 -13.17 -1.97
C LYS A 111 21.99 -12.43 -2.33
N GLY A 112 22.22 -11.30 -1.67
CA GLY A 112 23.38 -10.44 -1.89
C GLY A 112 23.38 -9.67 -3.21
N ALA A 113 22.25 -9.60 -3.94
CA ALA A 113 22.13 -8.82 -5.16
C ALA A 113 21.99 -7.32 -4.88
N ALA A 114 22.38 -6.53 -5.87
CA ALA A 114 22.23 -5.10 -5.88
C ALA A 114 22.04 -4.60 -7.32
N PHE A 115 21.36 -3.48 -7.46
CA PHE A 115 21.22 -2.74 -8.70
C PHE A 115 21.05 -1.25 -8.41
N GLU A 116 21.15 -0.43 -9.45
CA GLU A 116 20.94 1.01 -9.35
C GLU A 116 19.89 1.46 -10.35
N ILE A 117 19.07 2.43 -9.95
CA ILE A 117 18.31 3.25 -10.90
C ILE A 117 19.03 4.58 -11.04
N VAL A 118 19.46 4.92 -12.24
CA VAL A 118 20.20 6.14 -12.51
C VAL A 118 19.32 7.12 -13.27
N PHE A 119 18.82 8.14 -12.59
CA PHE A 119 17.98 9.18 -13.18
C PHE A 119 18.83 10.17 -13.96
N GLN A 120 18.38 10.53 -15.17
CA GLN A 120 19.08 11.43 -16.09
C GLN A 120 20.57 11.08 -16.30
N ASN A 121 20.91 9.78 -16.25
CA ASN A 121 22.29 9.25 -16.29
C ASN A 121 23.26 9.81 -15.23
N LYS A 122 22.75 10.43 -14.17
CA LYS A 122 23.56 11.17 -13.18
C LYS A 122 23.25 10.87 -11.73
N TYR A 123 21.98 10.58 -11.42
CA TYR A 123 21.50 10.53 -10.04
C TYR A 123 21.15 9.09 -9.66
N PRO A 124 22.10 8.30 -9.10
CA PRO A 124 21.86 6.90 -8.76
C PRO A 124 21.05 6.76 -7.47
N VAL A 125 20.10 5.84 -7.48
CA VAL A 125 19.47 5.25 -6.31
C VAL A 125 19.93 3.80 -6.22
N LYS A 126 20.78 3.50 -5.24
CA LYS A 126 21.28 2.14 -5.01
C LYS A 126 20.26 1.32 -4.24
N ILE A 127 19.93 0.15 -4.77
CA ILE A 127 19.05 -0.85 -4.15
C ILE A 127 19.87 -2.11 -3.96
N GLN A 128 19.92 -2.63 -2.75
CA GLN A 128 20.72 -3.81 -2.42
C GLN A 128 20.04 -4.66 -1.35
N ASP A 129 20.43 -5.92 -1.28
CA ASP A 129 20.00 -6.82 -0.22
C ASP A 129 20.56 -6.32 1.13
N SER A 130 19.69 -5.69 1.90
CA SER A 130 19.95 -5.18 3.25
C SER A 130 19.04 -5.80 4.30
N TRP A 131 18.42 -6.94 4.01
CA TRP A 131 17.54 -7.64 4.95
C TRP A 131 18.28 -7.97 6.25
N LEU A 132 17.65 -7.64 7.38
CA LEU A 132 18.18 -7.76 8.76
C LEU A 132 19.48 -7.00 9.04
N LYS A 133 19.93 -6.12 8.14
CA LYS A 133 21.05 -5.20 8.41
C LYS A 133 20.56 -3.99 9.19
N LYS A 134 21.46 -3.38 9.98
CA LYS A 134 21.16 -2.25 10.88
C LYS A 134 20.45 -1.07 10.20
N GLU A 135 20.68 -0.89 8.90
CA GLU A 135 20.14 0.21 8.09
C GLU A 135 18.81 -0.11 7.38
N GLY A 136 18.25 -1.34 7.52
CA GLY A 136 17.24 -1.86 6.59
C GLY A 136 15.98 -2.53 7.16
N PRO A 137 15.26 -1.98 8.17
CA PRO A 137 14.04 -2.61 8.71
C PRO A 137 12.89 -2.70 7.70
N ALA A 138 13.00 -2.01 6.56
CA ALA A 138 12.02 -2.03 5.49
C ALA A 138 12.29 -3.11 4.43
N HIS A 139 13.47 -3.75 4.43
CA HIS A 139 13.80 -4.78 3.44
C HIS A 139 13.15 -6.11 3.78
N LYS A 140 12.80 -6.87 2.74
CA LYS A 140 12.32 -8.26 2.85
C LYS A 140 13.41 -9.27 2.54
N ALA A 141 13.17 -10.52 2.93
CA ALA A 141 14.05 -11.65 2.63
C ALA A 141 14.34 -11.80 1.13
N PRO A 142 15.54 -12.28 0.75
CA PRO A 142 15.84 -12.58 -0.63
C PRO A 142 14.81 -13.51 -1.29
N GLY A 143 14.45 -13.19 -2.53
CA GLY A 143 13.42 -13.89 -3.29
C GLY A 143 11.98 -13.48 -2.99
N LEU A 144 11.76 -12.48 -2.13
CA LEU A 144 10.45 -11.88 -1.91
C LEU A 144 10.29 -10.57 -2.70
N TRP A 145 9.06 -10.29 -3.14
CA TRP A 145 8.75 -9.03 -3.82
C TRP A 145 8.69 -7.87 -2.82
N GLN A 146 9.39 -6.81 -3.18
CA GLN A 146 9.46 -5.54 -2.48
C GLN A 146 8.91 -4.45 -3.38
N HIS A 147 8.30 -3.43 -2.80
CA HIS A 147 7.78 -2.29 -3.54
C HIS A 147 8.64 -1.05 -3.26
N ILE A 148 8.98 -0.29 -4.30
CA ILE A 148 9.68 1.00 -4.15
C ILE A 148 8.97 2.09 -4.93
N ALA A 149 8.84 3.26 -4.30
CA ALA A 149 8.35 4.49 -4.91
C ALA A 149 9.39 5.60 -4.76
N ILE A 150 9.80 6.21 -5.87
CA ILE A 150 10.85 7.22 -5.96
C ILE A 150 10.26 8.50 -6.57
N HIS A 151 10.36 9.60 -5.84
CA HIS A 151 9.94 10.93 -6.30
C HIS A 151 11.18 11.77 -6.57
N PHE A 152 11.51 11.93 -7.85
CA PHE A 152 12.67 12.70 -8.30
C PHE A 152 12.23 14.06 -8.88
N ARG A 153 12.98 15.10 -8.54
CA ARG A 153 12.86 16.43 -9.13
C ARG A 153 14.16 16.83 -9.79
N ALA A 154 14.05 17.23 -11.04
CA ALA A 154 15.15 17.72 -11.85
C ALA A 154 15.63 19.09 -11.35
N ALA A 155 16.87 19.46 -11.69
CA ALA A 155 17.36 20.81 -11.41
C ALA A 155 16.63 21.82 -12.31
N LYS A 156 16.28 22.99 -11.78
CA LYS A 156 15.57 24.02 -12.54
C LYS A 156 16.50 25.18 -12.86
N PHE A 157 16.30 25.77 -14.03
CA PHE A 157 17.05 26.92 -14.54
C PHE A 157 16.05 27.97 -15.04
N ASP A 158 16.41 29.24 -14.93
CA ASP A 158 15.63 30.35 -15.51
C ASP A 158 15.88 30.47 -17.02
N ALA A 159 15.19 31.41 -17.67
CA ALA A 159 15.33 31.67 -19.11
C ALA A 159 16.75 32.11 -19.53
N SER A 160 17.58 32.59 -18.58
CA SER A 160 18.97 32.96 -18.82
C SER A 160 19.95 31.80 -18.63
N GLY A 161 19.45 30.63 -18.25
CA GLY A 161 20.25 29.45 -17.95
C GLY A 161 20.88 29.46 -16.56
N LYS A 162 20.48 30.39 -15.68
CA LYS A 162 20.93 30.44 -14.29
C LYS A 162 20.10 29.45 -13.46
N LYS A 163 20.78 28.66 -12.62
CA LYS A 163 20.15 27.64 -11.77
C LYS A 163 19.23 28.29 -10.72
N ILE A 164 18.00 27.81 -10.64
CA ILE A 164 16.96 28.16 -9.66
C ILE A 164 16.95 27.16 -8.50
N SER A 165 17.09 25.87 -8.78
CA SER A 165 17.07 24.82 -7.74
C SER A 165 17.85 23.58 -8.15
N ASP A 166 18.44 22.89 -7.18
CA ASP A 166 19.13 21.61 -7.39
C ASP A 166 18.16 20.46 -7.68
N ALA A 167 18.67 19.46 -8.39
CA ALA A 167 18.02 18.17 -8.48
C ALA A 167 17.98 17.53 -7.08
N ARG A 168 16.90 16.84 -6.76
CA ARG A 168 16.70 16.18 -5.46
C ARG A 168 15.77 15.00 -5.58
N PHE A 169 15.94 14.03 -4.70
CA PHE A 169 14.88 13.10 -4.37
C PHE A 169 14.00 13.74 -3.30
N GLU A 170 12.72 13.96 -3.56
CA GLU A 170 11.79 14.47 -2.55
C GLU A 170 11.43 13.37 -1.55
N ARG A 171 11.33 12.13 -2.04
CA ARG A 171 10.94 10.98 -1.24
C ARG A 171 11.35 9.69 -1.92
N ILE A 172 11.82 8.73 -1.13
CA ILE A 172 11.96 7.34 -1.53
C ILE A 172 11.28 6.49 -0.45
N LEU A 173 10.32 5.67 -0.85
CA LEU A 173 9.62 4.74 0.03
C LEU A 173 9.95 3.31 -0.38
N LEU A 174 10.47 2.52 0.56
CA LEU A 174 10.66 1.07 0.41
C LEU A 174 9.62 0.36 1.28
N ASN A 175 8.76 -0.45 0.68
CA ASN A 175 7.67 -1.15 1.35
C ASN A 175 6.85 -0.20 2.25
N GLY A 176 6.60 1.03 1.76
CA GLY A 176 5.87 2.08 2.45
C GLY A 176 6.67 2.89 3.48
N GLN A 177 7.91 2.50 3.78
CA GLN A 177 8.76 3.18 4.77
C GLN A 177 9.75 4.15 4.11
N PRO A 178 9.94 5.37 4.65
CA PRO A 178 10.93 6.30 4.14
C PRO A 178 12.35 5.75 4.31
N VAL A 179 13.19 5.93 3.30
CA VAL A 179 14.61 5.60 3.35
C VAL A 179 15.48 6.86 3.30
N GLN A 180 16.75 6.71 3.68
CA GLN A 180 17.73 7.79 3.58
C GLN A 180 17.88 8.24 2.11
N LEU A 181 17.72 9.55 1.89
CA LEU A 181 17.84 10.12 0.55
C LEU A 181 19.32 10.25 0.14
N PRO A 182 19.67 9.88 -1.11
CA PRO A 182 21.02 10.09 -1.64
C PRO A 182 21.40 11.57 -1.65
N LYS A 183 22.66 11.86 -1.31
CA LYS A 183 23.24 13.20 -1.50
C LYS A 183 23.59 13.38 -2.97
N LEU A 184 23.16 14.48 -3.58
CA LEU A 184 23.38 14.77 -4.99
C LEU A 184 24.39 15.91 -5.17
N SER A 185 25.23 15.83 -6.21
CA SER A 185 26.08 16.92 -6.68
C SER A 185 25.54 17.48 -8.00
N SER A 186 25.34 18.81 -8.08
CA SER A 186 24.71 19.47 -9.22
C SER A 186 25.73 19.82 -10.30
N THR A 187 25.48 19.49 -11.58
CA THR A 187 26.31 20.01 -12.69
C THR A 187 25.53 20.53 -13.89
N GLN A 188 24.35 19.97 -14.24
CA GLN A 188 23.40 20.50 -15.24
C GLN A 188 22.18 19.55 -15.29
N SER A 189 20.96 20.03 -15.55
CA SER A 189 19.81 19.16 -15.82
C SER A 189 19.38 19.30 -17.28
N VAL A 190 19.31 18.16 -17.95
CA VAL A 190 18.72 18.00 -19.28
C VAL A 190 17.76 16.83 -19.13
N ASP A 191 16.54 17.00 -19.64
CA ASP A 191 15.57 15.92 -19.69
C ASP A 191 16.21 14.71 -20.40
N ALA A 192 16.24 13.58 -19.71
CA ALA A 192 16.97 12.40 -20.16
C ALA A 192 16.27 11.14 -19.64
N ALA A 193 16.66 10.00 -20.21
CA ALA A 193 16.18 8.72 -19.74
C ALA A 193 16.73 8.35 -18.35
N PHE A 194 16.03 7.45 -17.67
CA PHE A 194 16.60 6.72 -16.54
C PHE A 194 17.12 5.35 -17.00
N ALA A 195 18.18 4.89 -16.35
CA ALA A 195 18.81 3.60 -16.57
C ALA A 195 18.61 2.66 -15.37
N ILE A 196 18.54 1.36 -15.62
CA ILE A 196 18.62 0.32 -14.61
C ILE A 196 19.97 -0.38 -14.79
N LYS A 197 20.83 -0.34 -13.77
CA LYS A 197 22.16 -0.93 -13.79
C LYS A 197 22.23 -2.14 -12.88
N GLY A 198 22.47 -3.30 -13.45
CA GLY A 198 22.72 -4.51 -12.67
C GLY A 198 24.17 -4.62 -12.19
N SER A 199 24.35 -5.21 -11.01
CA SER A 199 25.67 -5.54 -10.45
C SER A 199 26.11 -6.95 -10.89
N ASP A 200 26.68 -7.73 -9.96
CA ASP A 200 27.27 -9.06 -10.19
C ASP A 200 26.28 -10.23 -9.96
N LYS A 201 25.04 -9.95 -9.54
CA LYS A 201 24.02 -10.96 -9.18
C LYS A 201 22.64 -10.61 -9.72
N ALA A 202 21.81 -11.64 -9.84
CA ALA A 202 20.51 -11.56 -10.48
C ALA A 202 19.44 -10.85 -9.62
N PHE A 203 18.54 -10.15 -10.29
CA PHE A 203 17.34 -9.54 -9.71
C PHE A 203 16.21 -9.49 -10.74
N ALA A 204 15.02 -9.11 -10.28
CA ALA A 204 13.83 -8.99 -11.10
C ALA A 204 13.04 -7.71 -10.78
N ILE A 205 12.32 -7.19 -11.77
CA ILE A 205 11.43 -6.04 -11.67
C ILE A 205 10.09 -6.37 -12.35
N LYS A 206 8.97 -5.98 -11.75
CA LYS A 206 7.63 -6.03 -12.34
C LYS A 206 6.83 -4.79 -11.96
N LYS A 207 5.71 -4.56 -12.63
CA LYS A 207 4.82 -3.38 -12.41
C LYS A 207 5.61 -2.05 -12.43
N LEU A 208 6.49 -1.88 -13.41
CA LEU A 208 7.27 -0.67 -13.57
C LEU A 208 6.38 0.45 -14.10
N GLN A 209 6.16 1.49 -13.31
CA GLN A 209 5.20 2.55 -13.55
C GLN A 209 5.83 3.91 -13.32
N TYR A 210 5.38 4.93 -14.06
CA TYR A 210 5.88 6.27 -13.90
C TYR A 210 4.83 7.37 -14.14
N LYS A 211 5.13 8.55 -13.60
CA LYS A 211 4.50 9.82 -13.97
C LYS A 211 5.60 10.82 -14.26
N THR A 212 5.61 11.41 -15.45
CA THR A 212 6.45 12.57 -15.76
C THR A 212 5.66 13.86 -15.57
N TYR A 213 6.37 14.91 -15.20
CA TYR A 213 5.76 16.20 -14.94
C TYR A 213 6.36 17.31 -15.80
N ALA A 214 5.49 18.16 -16.30
CA ALA A 214 5.83 19.39 -17.01
C ALA A 214 5.66 20.60 -16.09
N ASN A 215 6.14 21.77 -16.51
CA ASN A 215 6.05 22.99 -15.72
C ASN A 215 4.70 23.74 -15.85
N ASN A 216 3.69 23.08 -16.40
CA ASN A 216 2.37 23.68 -16.63
C ASN A 216 1.49 23.52 -15.38
N ARG A 217 0.83 24.59 -14.94
CA ARG A 217 -0.01 24.60 -13.73
C ARG A 217 -1.30 25.36 -14.00
N ILE A 218 -2.35 25.02 -13.25
CA ILE A 218 -3.55 25.86 -13.21
C ILE A 218 -3.15 27.20 -12.60
N SER A 219 -3.63 28.29 -13.20
CA SER A 219 -3.53 29.62 -12.61
C SER A 219 -4.92 30.22 -12.40
N VAL A 220 -5.05 31.10 -11.41
CA VAL A 220 -6.30 31.81 -11.11
C VAL A 220 -6.05 33.31 -11.15
N SER A 221 -7.02 34.08 -11.61
CA SER A 221 -6.91 35.52 -11.77
C SER A 221 -8.26 36.23 -11.65
N GLY A 222 -8.21 37.55 -11.43
CA GLY A 222 -9.41 38.41 -11.40
C GLY A 222 -10.42 37.99 -10.32
N MET A 223 -9.94 37.57 -9.15
CA MET A 223 -10.82 37.02 -8.12
C MET A 223 -11.51 38.11 -7.30
N THR A 224 -12.79 37.91 -7.04
CA THR A 224 -13.61 38.70 -6.11
C THR A 224 -14.22 37.79 -5.06
N PHE A 225 -14.59 38.35 -3.92
CA PHE A 225 -15.22 37.60 -2.85
C PHE A 225 -16.48 38.29 -2.33
N LYS A 226 -17.37 37.47 -1.77
CA LYS A 226 -18.58 37.89 -1.04
C LYS A 226 -18.66 37.10 0.27
N VAL A 227 -18.97 37.78 1.37
CA VAL A 227 -19.24 37.16 2.67
C VAL A 227 -20.70 37.38 3.04
N TYR A 228 -21.42 36.30 3.31
CA TYR A 228 -22.81 36.32 3.77
C TYR A 228 -22.88 35.91 5.25
N PRO A 229 -23.83 36.48 6.02
CA PRO A 229 -24.02 36.10 7.41
C PRO A 229 -24.53 34.65 7.54
N GLY A 230 -24.07 33.97 8.60
CA GLY A 230 -24.50 32.61 8.93
C GLY A 230 -23.79 31.50 8.14
N LEU A 231 -24.09 30.26 8.52
CA LEU A 231 -23.57 29.05 7.89
C LEU A 231 -24.71 28.37 7.15
N HIS A 232 -24.55 28.17 5.84
CA HIS A 232 -25.60 27.62 4.99
C HIS A 232 -25.19 26.27 4.43
N LYS A 233 -26.12 25.29 4.48
CA LYS A 233 -25.85 23.92 4.05
C LYS A 233 -25.94 23.72 2.53
N ASN A 234 -26.61 24.63 1.81
CA ASN A 234 -26.78 24.58 0.37
C ASN A 234 -26.35 25.93 -0.27
N PRO A 235 -25.43 25.95 -1.25
CA PRO A 235 -25.08 27.13 -2.04
C PRO A 235 -26.27 27.93 -2.60
N ASP A 236 -27.38 27.27 -2.96
CA ASP A 236 -28.53 27.92 -3.59
C ASP A 236 -29.23 28.92 -2.67
N THR A 237 -29.12 28.73 -1.35
CA THR A 237 -29.71 29.64 -0.35
C THR A 237 -29.17 31.07 -0.45
N LEU A 238 -27.97 31.24 -1.01
CA LEU A 238 -27.28 32.53 -1.11
C LEU A 238 -27.94 33.48 -2.12
N ALA A 239 -28.71 32.97 -3.08
CA ALA A 239 -29.40 33.80 -4.06
C ALA A 239 -30.40 34.79 -3.42
N SER A 240 -30.91 34.44 -2.22
CA SER A 240 -31.87 35.25 -1.46
C SER A 240 -31.23 36.21 -0.45
N LEU A 241 -29.90 36.13 -0.25
CA LEU A 241 -29.19 36.86 0.79
C LEU A 241 -28.42 38.05 0.23
N LYS A 242 -28.29 39.11 1.03
CA LYS A 242 -27.38 40.22 0.74
C LYS A 242 -26.01 39.94 1.37
N PRO A 243 -24.90 40.10 0.61
CA PRO A 243 -23.58 39.98 1.20
C PRO A 243 -23.34 41.15 2.16
N ARG A 244 -22.72 40.87 3.31
CA ARG A 244 -22.32 41.92 4.28
C ARG A 244 -20.97 42.54 3.95
N ARG A 245 -20.14 41.84 3.17
CA ARG A 245 -18.81 42.27 2.77
C ARG A 245 -18.50 41.73 1.38
N THR A 246 -17.92 42.55 0.54
CA THR A 246 -17.48 42.20 -0.81
C THR A 246 -16.13 42.85 -1.10
N GLY A 247 -15.34 42.28 -2.00
CA GLY A 247 -14.07 42.88 -2.41
C GLY A 247 -13.32 42.03 -3.43
N SER A 248 -12.05 42.39 -3.67
CA SER A 248 -11.14 41.64 -4.52
C SER A 248 -10.14 40.83 -3.69
N THR A 249 -9.61 39.75 -4.25
CA THR A 249 -8.55 38.94 -3.64
C THR A 249 -7.61 38.43 -4.73
N ASP A 250 -6.35 38.17 -4.40
CA ASP A 250 -5.35 37.53 -5.25
C ASP A 250 -5.05 36.08 -4.79
N THR A 251 -5.70 35.63 -3.72
CA THR A 251 -5.52 34.30 -3.14
C THR A 251 -6.84 33.60 -2.86
N ILE A 252 -6.82 32.27 -2.95
CA ILE A 252 -7.90 31.42 -2.44
C ILE A 252 -7.54 31.05 -1.00
N SER A 253 -8.26 31.64 -0.04
CA SER A 253 -8.02 31.37 1.38
C SER A 253 -9.28 31.47 2.23
N HIS A 254 -9.39 30.65 3.29
CA HIS A 254 -10.48 30.81 4.26
C HIS A 254 -10.44 32.20 4.92
N ARG A 255 -9.25 32.82 5.02
CA ARG A 255 -9.04 34.13 5.66
C ARG A 255 -9.63 35.30 4.89
N VAL A 256 -9.98 35.09 3.62
CA VAL A 256 -10.74 36.08 2.84
C VAL A 256 -12.14 36.25 3.43
N GLY A 257 -12.73 35.16 3.94
CA GLY A 257 -14.00 35.18 4.65
C GLY A 257 -13.87 35.44 6.14
N ASP A 258 -15.01 35.37 6.84
CA ASP A 258 -15.07 35.47 8.29
C ASP A 258 -15.48 34.11 8.87
N ARG A 259 -15.06 33.84 10.11
CA ARG A 259 -15.53 32.65 10.84
C ARG A 259 -17.05 32.66 11.00
N LYS A 260 -17.68 31.48 11.03
CA LYS A 260 -19.13 31.28 11.16
C LYS A 260 -19.96 32.02 10.08
N SER A 261 -19.40 32.14 8.88
CA SER A 261 -20.01 32.88 7.77
C SER A 261 -19.86 32.11 6.46
N GLN A 262 -20.65 32.47 5.44
CA GLN A 262 -20.50 31.90 4.11
C GLN A 262 -19.57 32.76 3.26
N LEU A 263 -18.52 32.16 2.71
CA LEU A 263 -17.60 32.76 1.76
C LEU A 263 -17.93 32.28 0.34
N VAL A 264 -18.00 33.21 -0.61
CA VAL A 264 -18.01 32.94 -2.05
C VAL A 264 -16.79 33.62 -2.65
N ILE A 265 -16.02 32.89 -3.46
CA ILE A 265 -14.93 33.43 -4.28
C ILE A 265 -15.26 33.15 -5.74
N ASP A 266 -15.34 34.18 -6.57
CA ASP A 266 -15.55 34.10 -8.02
C ASP A 266 -14.28 34.58 -8.73
N GLY A 267 -13.91 33.98 -9.87
CA GLY A 267 -12.78 34.44 -10.66
C GLY A 267 -12.62 33.69 -11.98
N THR A 268 -11.46 33.86 -12.62
CA THR A 268 -11.08 33.10 -13.83
C THR A 268 -10.03 32.04 -13.48
N ILE A 269 -10.24 30.81 -13.94
CA ILE A 269 -9.29 29.70 -13.85
C ILE A 269 -8.74 29.40 -15.24
N ASP A 270 -7.42 29.33 -15.39
CA ASP A 270 -6.73 28.97 -16.63
C ASP A 270 -6.24 27.52 -16.54
N ILE A 271 -6.81 26.66 -17.38
CA ILE A 271 -6.50 25.25 -17.47
C ILE A 271 -5.43 25.06 -18.56
N PRO A 272 -4.19 24.65 -18.19
CA PRO A 272 -3.06 24.71 -19.12
C PRO A 272 -3.08 23.58 -20.17
N ALA A 273 -3.75 22.46 -19.88
CA ALA A 273 -3.82 21.30 -20.75
C ALA A 273 -5.23 20.66 -20.68
N GLU A 274 -5.71 20.16 -21.81
CA GLU A 274 -6.94 19.37 -21.83
C GLU A 274 -6.68 17.98 -21.22
N GLY A 275 -7.63 17.48 -20.42
CA GLY A 275 -7.58 16.12 -19.90
C GLY A 275 -8.33 15.93 -18.59
N THR A 276 -8.10 14.80 -17.93
CA THR A 276 -8.67 14.49 -16.62
C THR A 276 -7.88 15.16 -15.52
N TYR A 277 -8.58 15.87 -14.64
CA TYR A 277 -8.05 16.46 -13.42
C TYR A 277 -8.69 15.79 -12.21
N LEU A 278 -7.88 15.40 -11.23
CA LEU A 278 -8.35 14.88 -9.96
C LEU A 278 -8.26 15.98 -8.91
N PHE A 279 -9.39 16.37 -8.34
CA PHE A 279 -9.46 17.35 -7.27
C PHE A 279 -9.52 16.66 -5.91
N LYS A 280 -8.87 17.27 -4.92
CA LYS A 280 -8.94 16.89 -3.51
C LYS A 280 -9.38 18.08 -2.68
N LEU A 281 -10.47 17.92 -1.93
CA LEU A 281 -11.03 18.94 -1.08
C LEU A 281 -11.06 18.46 0.37
N THR A 282 -10.47 19.26 1.26
CA THR A 282 -10.54 19.10 2.71
C THR A 282 -11.03 20.43 3.27
N ALA A 283 -12.13 20.41 4.03
CA ALA A 283 -12.71 21.65 4.54
C ALA A 283 -13.45 21.47 5.87
N GLY A 284 -13.30 22.47 6.73
CA GLY A 284 -13.92 22.59 8.03
C GLY A 284 -15.30 23.24 7.93
N GLY A 285 -16.21 22.58 7.21
CA GLY A 285 -17.52 23.11 6.83
C GLY A 285 -17.79 22.89 5.35
N GLY A 286 -19.07 22.98 4.95
CA GLY A 286 -19.51 22.69 3.58
C GLY A 286 -18.75 23.51 2.54
N ALA A 287 -18.18 22.86 1.54
CA ALA A 287 -17.39 23.48 0.48
C ALA A 287 -17.72 22.89 -0.89
N TRP A 288 -17.75 23.74 -1.91
CA TRP A 288 -18.04 23.43 -3.30
C TRP A 288 -17.12 24.22 -4.23
N LEU A 289 -16.63 23.55 -5.28
CA LEU A 289 -15.94 24.18 -6.40
C LEU A 289 -16.78 23.97 -7.67
N PHE A 290 -17.03 25.06 -8.38
CA PHE A 290 -17.63 25.07 -9.70
C PHE A 290 -16.63 25.62 -10.73
N ILE A 291 -16.57 25.01 -11.90
CA ILE A 291 -15.83 25.52 -13.06
C ILE A 291 -16.81 25.53 -14.23
N ASP A 292 -16.89 26.66 -14.94
CA ASP A 292 -17.83 26.86 -16.04
C ASP A 292 -19.29 26.54 -15.64
N GLY A 293 -19.67 26.96 -14.43
CA GLY A 293 -20.98 26.69 -13.83
C GLY A 293 -21.24 25.24 -13.41
N LYS A 294 -20.36 24.28 -13.73
CA LYS A 294 -20.51 22.86 -13.39
C LYS A 294 -19.85 22.55 -12.05
N LEU A 295 -20.52 21.76 -11.20
CA LEU A 295 -19.96 21.30 -9.94
C LEU A 295 -18.80 20.33 -10.21
N VAL A 296 -17.60 20.69 -9.75
CA VAL A 296 -16.37 19.90 -9.92
C VAL A 296 -16.07 19.06 -8.70
N ILE A 297 -16.24 19.59 -7.48
CA ILE A 297 -16.05 18.84 -6.25
C ILE A 297 -16.85 19.45 -5.10
N SER A 298 -17.33 18.61 -4.19
CA SER A 298 -17.88 19.05 -2.91
C SER A 298 -17.51 18.09 -1.78
N ASN A 299 -17.44 18.61 -0.55
CA ASN A 299 -17.29 17.79 0.65
C ASN A 299 -18.65 17.34 1.24
N ARG A 300 -19.74 17.49 0.47
CA ARG A 300 -21.11 17.11 0.86
C ARG A 300 -21.57 17.72 2.20
N GLY A 301 -21.08 18.91 2.53
CA GLY A 301 -21.44 19.59 3.77
C GLY A 301 -20.71 19.09 5.03
N SER A 302 -19.70 18.23 4.88
CA SER A 302 -18.90 17.72 6.00
C SER A 302 -18.23 18.85 6.79
N ARG A 303 -18.09 18.65 8.11
CA ARG A 303 -17.26 19.48 8.99
C ARG A 303 -15.95 18.81 9.40
N ASP A 304 -15.80 17.52 9.08
CA ASP A 304 -14.57 16.78 9.31
C ASP A 304 -13.49 17.29 8.35
N PHE A 305 -12.58 18.11 8.89
CA PHE A 305 -11.45 18.69 8.17
C PHE A 305 -10.25 17.75 8.08
N GLU A 306 -10.34 16.52 8.60
CA GLU A 306 -9.33 15.48 8.37
C GLU A 306 -9.72 14.58 7.20
N LYS A 307 -11.03 14.48 6.92
CA LYS A 307 -11.55 13.75 5.77
C LYS A 307 -11.33 14.52 4.47
N ALA A 308 -10.60 13.89 3.56
CA ALA A 308 -10.47 14.35 2.18
C ALA A 308 -11.60 13.79 1.31
N PHE A 309 -12.10 14.64 0.41
CA PHE A 309 -13.04 14.28 -0.64
C PHE A 309 -12.32 14.38 -1.97
N TYR A 310 -12.67 13.50 -2.90
CA TYR A 310 -12.04 13.42 -4.22
C TYR A 310 -13.10 13.44 -5.30
N ASN A 311 -12.81 14.08 -6.43
CA ASN A 311 -13.62 13.95 -7.63
C ASN A 311 -12.77 14.20 -8.87
N GLU A 312 -13.00 13.43 -9.92
CA GLU A 312 -12.40 13.63 -11.23
C GLU A 312 -13.28 14.54 -12.10
N ALA A 313 -12.64 15.39 -12.90
CA ALA A 313 -13.30 16.22 -13.89
C ALA A 313 -12.50 16.24 -15.20
N ALA A 314 -13.19 16.02 -16.32
CA ALA A 314 -12.63 16.25 -17.64
C ALA A 314 -12.70 17.76 -17.96
N LEU A 315 -11.55 18.40 -18.12
CA LEU A 315 -11.45 19.84 -18.38
C LEU A 315 -10.83 20.10 -19.74
N LYS A 316 -11.35 21.11 -20.43
CA LYS A 316 -10.77 21.64 -21.68
C LYS A 316 -9.66 22.62 -21.35
N LYS A 317 -8.66 22.72 -22.23
CA LYS A 317 -7.64 23.77 -22.15
C LYS A 317 -8.30 25.13 -22.37
N GLY A 318 -7.95 26.12 -21.55
CA GLY A 318 -8.43 27.50 -21.69
C GLY A 318 -8.86 28.14 -20.38
N LYS A 319 -9.46 29.34 -20.51
CA LYS A 319 -9.89 30.17 -19.39
C LYS A 319 -11.39 30.00 -19.16
N PHE A 320 -11.78 29.71 -17.94
CA PHE A 320 -13.17 29.49 -17.55
C PHE A 320 -13.50 30.30 -16.29
N PRO A 321 -14.76 30.71 -16.08
CA PRO A 321 -15.19 31.22 -14.79
C PRO A 321 -15.14 30.08 -13.75
N PHE A 322 -14.67 30.37 -12.55
CA PHE A 322 -14.78 29.44 -11.42
C PHE A 322 -15.47 30.12 -10.23
N ARG A 323 -16.08 29.30 -9.38
CA ARG A 323 -16.67 29.71 -8.12
C ARG A 323 -16.33 28.72 -7.02
N ILE A 324 -15.87 29.22 -5.88
CA ILE A 324 -15.80 28.47 -4.63
C ILE A 324 -16.87 28.98 -3.69
N VAL A 325 -17.62 28.07 -3.09
CA VAL A 325 -18.56 28.37 -2.01
C VAL A 325 -18.10 27.61 -0.77
N TYR A 326 -17.91 28.28 0.35
CA TYR A 326 -17.41 27.67 1.59
C TYR A 326 -18.12 28.21 2.82
N SER A 327 -18.67 27.30 3.62
CA SER A 327 -19.26 27.55 4.94
C SER A 327 -18.13 27.54 5.97
N ASN A 328 -17.61 28.71 6.33
CA ASN A 328 -16.38 28.84 7.12
C ASN A 328 -16.58 28.57 8.62
N SER A 329 -16.86 27.31 8.98
CA SER A 329 -17.15 26.90 10.36
C SER A 329 -15.88 26.73 11.19
N ASP A 330 -14.91 26.02 10.62
CA ASP A 330 -13.75 25.46 11.30
C ASP A 330 -12.42 25.92 10.65
N GLU A 331 -12.46 27.00 9.86
CA GLU A 331 -11.28 27.72 9.34
C GLU A 331 -10.29 26.82 8.59
N CYS A 332 -10.83 25.88 7.81
CA CYS A 332 -10.05 24.99 6.96
C CYS A 332 -10.69 24.95 5.56
N LEU A 333 -9.96 25.39 4.54
CA LEU A 333 -10.37 25.27 3.14
C LEU A 333 -9.14 24.94 2.32
N VAL A 334 -9.00 23.67 1.99
CA VAL A 334 -7.80 23.16 1.32
C VAL A 334 -8.23 22.47 0.04
N LEU A 335 -7.85 23.05 -1.08
CA LEU A 335 -8.16 22.54 -2.42
C LEU A 335 -6.86 22.23 -3.13
N HIS A 336 -6.68 20.95 -3.48
CA HIS A 336 -5.60 20.48 -4.32
C HIS A 336 -6.13 19.93 -5.64
N TYR A 337 -5.25 19.84 -6.62
CA TYR A 337 -5.51 19.16 -7.87
C TYR A 337 -4.27 18.41 -8.36
N GLU A 338 -4.50 17.33 -9.08
CA GLU A 338 -3.56 16.64 -9.97
C GLU A 338 -4.13 16.72 -11.39
N GLY A 339 -3.27 16.80 -12.41
CA GLY A 339 -3.71 16.92 -13.81
C GLY A 339 -2.73 16.28 -14.79
N PRO A 340 -2.97 16.41 -16.11
CA PRO A 340 -2.10 15.83 -17.13
C PRO A 340 -0.66 16.36 -17.03
N GLN A 341 0.28 15.51 -16.62
CA GLN A 341 1.68 15.89 -16.32
C GLN A 341 1.83 16.99 -15.26
N ILE A 342 0.87 17.10 -14.34
CA ILE A 342 0.92 18.05 -13.21
C ILE A 342 0.87 17.26 -11.91
N PRO A 343 1.91 17.33 -11.06
CA PRO A 343 1.88 16.67 -9.76
C PRO A 343 0.90 17.39 -8.85
N TRP A 344 0.44 16.75 -7.77
CA TRP A 344 -0.43 17.38 -6.78
C TRP A 344 0.03 18.81 -6.43
N GLN A 345 -0.83 19.79 -6.73
CA GLN A 345 -0.65 21.21 -6.44
C GLN A 345 -1.78 21.72 -5.55
N SER A 346 -1.49 22.73 -4.73
CA SER A 346 -2.52 23.45 -3.97
C SER A 346 -3.00 24.66 -4.76
N LEU A 347 -4.33 24.87 -4.82
CA LEU A 347 -4.95 26.12 -5.26
C LEU A 347 -5.15 27.09 -4.08
N THR A 348 -5.22 26.57 -2.87
CA THR A 348 -5.36 27.34 -1.63
C THR A 348 -4.01 27.72 -1.03
N THR A 349 -3.96 28.81 -0.28
CA THR A 349 -2.74 29.19 0.45
C THR A 349 -2.49 28.28 1.66
N PRO A 350 -1.23 28.12 2.13
CA PRO A 350 -0.92 27.37 3.34
C PRO A 350 -1.67 27.87 4.58
N ALA A 351 -1.99 29.17 4.63
CA ALA A 351 -2.78 29.78 5.69
C ALA A 351 -4.21 29.22 5.80
N SER A 352 -4.66 28.46 4.80
CA SER A 352 -5.96 27.80 4.79
C SER A 352 -6.00 26.39 5.34
N VAL A 353 -4.83 25.83 5.63
CA VAL A 353 -4.69 24.52 6.24
C VAL A 353 -4.92 24.65 7.74
N ARG A 354 -5.92 23.95 8.25
CA ARG A 354 -6.00 23.66 9.68
C ARG A 354 -5.18 22.41 9.95
N LEU A 355 -4.11 22.57 10.71
CA LEU A 355 -3.32 21.44 11.17
C LEU A 355 -4.12 20.72 12.26
N SER A 356 -4.32 19.42 12.09
CA SER A 356 -4.64 18.56 13.23
C SER A 356 -3.42 18.56 14.16
N GLU A 357 -3.64 18.47 15.48
CA GLU A 357 -2.54 18.13 16.38
C GLU A 357 -1.92 16.83 15.89
N ARG A 358 -0.64 16.90 15.49
CA ARG A 358 0.17 15.74 15.18
C ARG A 358 1.21 15.69 16.27
N PHE A 359 1.16 14.62 17.04
CA PHE A 359 2.20 14.31 17.98
C PHE A 359 3.40 13.77 17.20
N ASP A 360 4.59 14.18 17.60
CA ASP A 360 5.80 13.51 17.13
C ASP A 360 5.68 12.02 17.46
N PRO A 361 6.12 11.11 16.56
CA PRO A 361 6.04 9.69 16.82
C PRO A 361 6.67 9.34 18.17
N LEU A 362 5.88 8.71 19.03
CA LEU A 362 6.31 8.24 20.33
C LEU A 362 6.54 6.74 20.23
N GLU A 363 7.78 6.36 19.96
CA GLU A 363 8.16 4.95 19.90
C GLU A 363 8.00 4.29 21.27
N TYR A 364 7.22 3.21 21.33
CA TYR A 364 7.28 2.29 22.47
C TYR A 364 8.59 1.52 22.41
N GLN A 365 9.59 2.02 23.13
CA GLN A 365 10.92 1.41 23.25
C GLN A 365 10.87 0.05 23.96
N VAL A 366 11.45 -0.97 23.33
CA VAL A 366 11.51 -2.34 23.87
C VAL A 366 12.98 -2.73 24.04
N SER A 367 13.40 -2.99 25.27
CA SER A 367 14.82 -3.12 25.62
C SER A 367 15.36 -4.56 25.56
N SER A 368 14.88 -5.44 26.44
CA SER A 368 15.45 -6.79 26.61
C SER A 368 14.42 -7.90 26.79
N LYS A 369 13.16 -7.56 27.11
CA LYS A 369 12.07 -8.51 27.25
C LYS A 369 10.97 -8.22 26.23
N PRO A 370 10.27 -9.26 25.75
CA PRO A 370 9.03 -9.10 25.02
C PRO A 370 8.10 -8.05 25.65
N ALA A 371 7.49 -7.24 24.80
CA ALA A 371 6.49 -6.25 25.19
C ALA A 371 5.18 -6.54 24.47
N MET A 372 4.06 -6.21 25.12
CA MET A 372 2.73 -6.36 24.56
C MET A 372 1.97 -5.05 24.76
N GLN A 373 1.43 -4.50 23.67
CA GLN A 373 0.53 -3.36 23.68
C GLN A 373 -0.82 -3.79 23.09
N ARG A 374 -1.92 -3.42 23.75
CA ARG A 374 -3.26 -3.56 23.17
C ARG A 374 -3.71 -2.21 22.66
N GLY A 375 -4.29 -2.18 21.48
CA GLY A 375 -4.67 -0.93 20.85
C GLY A 375 -5.54 -1.15 19.62
N PHE A 376 -5.82 -0.05 18.94
CA PHE A 376 -6.50 -0.07 17.66
C PHE A 376 -5.45 -0.03 16.56
N MET A 377 -5.46 -0.98 15.65
CA MET A 377 -4.53 -0.98 14.52
C MET A 377 -5.31 -1.03 13.21
N MET A 378 -4.82 -0.31 12.21
CA MET A 378 -5.31 -0.46 10.85
C MET A 378 -4.87 -1.81 10.28
N HIS A 379 -5.82 -2.62 9.83
CA HIS A 379 -5.61 -3.87 9.09
C HIS A 379 -6.50 -3.86 7.85
N GLN A 380 -5.94 -4.06 6.66
CA GLN A 380 -6.68 -4.02 5.38
C GLN A 380 -7.59 -2.79 5.24
N ASN A 381 -7.05 -1.60 5.55
CA ASN A 381 -7.75 -0.31 5.51
C ASN A 381 -8.95 -0.16 6.45
N LYS A 382 -9.05 -0.99 7.50
CA LYS A 382 -10.08 -0.88 8.54
C LYS A 382 -9.44 -0.85 9.92
N VAL A 383 -10.05 -0.10 10.82
CA VAL A 383 -9.66 -0.11 12.24
C VAL A 383 -10.07 -1.46 12.84
N ASN A 384 -9.11 -2.21 13.37
CA ASN A 384 -9.36 -3.38 14.20
C ASN A 384 -9.16 -3.00 15.67
N PRO A 385 -10.21 -3.06 16.52
CA PRO A 385 -10.10 -2.67 17.92
C PRO A 385 -9.69 -3.83 18.86
N TYR A 386 -9.41 -5.02 18.32
CA TYR A 386 -9.12 -6.24 19.10
C TYR A 386 -7.65 -6.66 19.00
N VAL A 387 -6.75 -5.73 18.71
CA VAL A 387 -5.35 -6.03 18.43
C VAL A 387 -4.53 -6.09 19.71
N ALA A 388 -3.63 -7.07 19.74
CA ALA A 388 -2.45 -7.05 20.57
C ALA A 388 -1.21 -6.98 19.66
N ALA A 389 -0.44 -5.91 19.75
CA ALA A 389 0.89 -5.79 19.17
C ALA A 389 1.93 -6.37 20.15
N ILE A 390 2.83 -7.22 19.65
CA ILE A 390 3.86 -7.88 20.43
C ILE A 390 5.22 -7.56 19.81
N ALA A 391 6.15 -7.12 20.64
CA ALA A 391 7.55 -6.99 20.29
C ALA A 391 8.35 -8.16 20.85
N LEU A 392 9.18 -8.77 20.02
CA LEU A 392 10.14 -9.81 20.41
C LEU A 392 11.56 -9.26 20.17
N PRO A 393 12.20 -8.64 21.19
CA PRO A 393 13.54 -8.09 21.04
C PRO A 393 14.53 -9.21 20.72
N ALA A 394 15.56 -8.88 19.93
CA ALA A 394 16.56 -9.84 19.51
C ALA A 394 17.98 -9.30 19.67
N ARG A 395 18.89 -10.20 20.04
CA ARG A 395 20.33 -9.97 20.12
C ARG A 395 21.03 -11.13 19.45
N ILE A 396 21.96 -10.83 18.54
CA ILE A 396 22.81 -11.84 17.90
C ILE A 396 24.26 -11.49 18.27
N ALA A 397 24.97 -12.45 18.88
CA ALA A 397 26.32 -12.25 19.39
C ALA A 397 26.44 -10.96 20.25
N GLU A 398 25.50 -10.80 21.19
CA GLU A 398 25.36 -9.65 22.12
C GLU A 398 25.08 -8.28 21.48
N LYS A 399 25.11 -8.18 20.14
CA LYS A 399 24.78 -6.96 19.41
C LYS A 399 23.26 -6.84 19.23
N PRO A 400 22.67 -5.67 19.50
CA PRO A 400 21.28 -5.41 19.15
C PRO A 400 21.06 -5.58 17.64
N VAL A 401 20.04 -6.35 17.27
CA VAL A 401 19.54 -6.48 15.90
C VAL A 401 18.09 -6.01 15.87
N PRO A 402 17.53 -5.62 14.70
CA PRO A 402 16.11 -5.33 14.56
C PRO A 402 15.26 -6.47 15.15
N GLY A 403 14.39 -6.21 16.14
CA GLY A 403 13.50 -7.24 16.69
C GLY A 403 12.39 -7.64 15.71
N ASN A 404 11.77 -8.80 15.91
CA ASN A 404 10.53 -9.14 15.22
C ASN A 404 9.34 -8.60 16.02
N ASN A 405 8.33 -8.13 15.31
CA ASN A 405 7.08 -7.69 15.90
C ASN A 405 5.91 -8.31 15.16
N TYR A 406 4.79 -8.52 15.84
CA TYR A 406 3.57 -8.99 15.22
C TYR A 406 2.33 -8.42 15.88
N ALA A 407 1.25 -8.33 15.10
CA ALA A 407 -0.08 -7.98 15.56
C ALA A 407 -0.97 -9.24 15.54
N PHE A 408 -1.68 -9.48 16.64
CA PHE A 408 -2.54 -10.64 16.83
C PHE A 408 -3.98 -10.20 17.13
N ASP A 409 -4.95 -10.84 16.49
CA ASP A 409 -6.38 -10.58 16.70
C ASP A 409 -6.89 -11.40 17.90
N LEU A 410 -7.23 -10.73 19.00
CA LEU A 410 -7.76 -11.39 20.22
C LEU A 410 -9.22 -11.84 20.09
N ARG A 411 -9.92 -11.47 19.01
CA ARG A 411 -11.29 -11.92 18.72
C ARG A 411 -11.29 -13.13 17.79
N LYS A 412 -10.42 -13.15 16.78
CA LYS A 412 -10.32 -14.24 15.79
C LYS A 412 -9.25 -15.27 16.11
N TYR A 413 -8.34 -14.97 17.03
CA TYR A 413 -7.21 -15.80 17.44
C TYR A 413 -6.29 -16.17 16.27
N ASN A 414 -5.84 -15.16 15.52
CA ASN A 414 -4.87 -15.35 14.44
C ASN A 414 -4.01 -14.09 14.21
N LEU A 415 -2.92 -14.25 13.46
CA LEU A 415 -2.06 -13.14 13.05
C LEU A 415 -2.80 -12.15 12.12
N LEU A 416 -2.53 -10.87 12.35
CA LEU A 416 -2.98 -9.76 11.50
C LEU A 416 -1.83 -9.17 10.70
N ALA A 417 -0.66 -9.03 11.32
CA ALA A 417 0.52 -8.48 10.67
C ALA A 417 1.82 -8.91 11.35
N ALA A 418 2.95 -8.75 10.65
CA ALA A 418 4.30 -8.85 11.20
C ALA A 418 5.24 -7.81 10.55
N TRP A 419 6.28 -7.38 11.28
CA TRP A 419 7.31 -6.46 10.76
C TRP A 419 8.62 -6.57 11.55
N HIS A 420 9.71 -6.15 10.92
CA HIS A 420 11.03 -6.06 11.55
C HIS A 420 11.29 -4.65 12.11
N GLY A 421 12.15 -4.55 13.11
CA GLY A 421 12.70 -3.28 13.60
C GLY A 421 11.94 -2.69 14.76
N LYS A 422 11.78 -1.36 14.73
CA LYS A 422 11.12 -0.59 15.78
C LYS A 422 9.69 -1.07 15.98
N PHE A 423 9.22 -1.05 17.23
CA PHE A 423 7.95 -1.68 17.60
C PHE A 423 6.74 -0.90 17.06
N ILE A 424 6.22 0.06 17.79
CA ILE A 424 5.04 0.84 17.39
C ILE A 424 5.19 2.29 17.85
N ASP A 425 4.56 3.19 17.11
CA ASP A 425 4.24 4.54 17.53
C ASP A 425 2.91 4.53 18.30
N VAL A 426 2.97 4.98 19.55
CA VAL A 426 1.83 5.07 20.49
C VAL A 426 1.40 6.51 20.75
N SER A 427 1.90 7.48 19.98
CA SER A 427 1.62 8.90 20.16
C SER A 427 0.13 9.23 20.16
N ASN A 428 -0.65 8.62 19.25
CA ASN A 428 -2.11 8.80 19.19
C ASN A 428 -2.86 8.26 20.42
N MET A 429 -2.22 7.46 21.26
CA MET A 429 -2.83 6.83 22.43
C MET A 429 -2.35 7.45 23.74
N TRP A 430 -1.06 7.78 23.82
CA TRP A 430 -0.40 8.18 25.07
C TRP A 430 -0.18 9.68 25.17
N THR A 431 -0.23 10.40 24.06
CA THR A 431 -0.16 11.87 24.06
C THR A 431 -1.57 12.44 23.94
N GLU A 432 -2.01 13.11 25.00
CA GLU A 432 -3.30 13.83 25.11
C GLU A 432 -4.57 13.02 24.74
N ARG A 433 -4.44 11.68 24.61
CA ARG A 433 -5.51 10.74 24.27
C ARG A 433 -6.34 11.21 23.06
N GLY A 434 -5.66 11.49 21.94
CA GLY A 434 -6.27 11.95 20.69
C GLY A 434 -7.39 11.05 20.14
N GLU A 435 -8.21 11.59 19.23
CA GLU A 435 -9.45 10.96 18.77
C GLU A 435 -9.25 9.58 18.08
N LYS A 436 -8.12 9.36 17.41
CA LYS A 436 -7.89 8.15 16.58
C LYS A 436 -7.49 6.92 17.39
N GLN A 437 -6.74 7.09 18.48
CA GLN A 437 -6.24 6.02 19.36
C GLN A 437 -5.55 4.84 18.63
N LEU A 438 -4.88 5.11 17.50
CA LEU A 438 -4.22 4.09 16.69
C LEU A 438 -2.78 3.82 17.14
N GLU A 439 -2.42 2.55 17.28
CA GLU A 439 -1.03 2.09 17.28
C GLU A 439 -0.54 1.88 15.85
N ILE A 440 0.65 2.40 15.53
CA ILE A 440 1.20 2.40 14.16
C ILE A 440 2.52 1.63 14.14
N PRO A 441 2.64 0.53 13.36
CA PRO A 441 3.92 -0.15 13.16
C PRO A 441 5.00 0.79 12.61
N LEU A 442 6.18 0.76 13.24
CA LEU A 442 7.32 1.57 12.82
C LEU A 442 8.24 0.88 11.80
N GLY A 443 7.93 -0.38 11.43
CA GLY A 443 8.61 -1.12 10.36
C GLY A 443 7.71 -1.36 9.15
N ALA A 444 8.27 -1.97 8.10
CA ALA A 444 7.48 -2.38 6.94
C ALA A 444 6.50 -3.50 7.34
N LYS A 445 5.22 -3.15 7.45
CA LYS A 445 4.16 -4.06 7.86
C LYS A 445 3.81 -5.03 6.72
N MET A 446 3.99 -6.32 6.97
CA MET A 446 3.38 -7.40 6.20
C MET A 446 2.03 -7.76 6.82
N GLU A 447 0.95 -7.76 6.04
CA GLU A 447 -0.39 -8.13 6.51
C GLU A 447 -0.74 -9.59 6.16
N PHE A 448 -1.45 -10.26 7.06
CA PHE A 448 -2.07 -11.57 6.83
C PHE A 448 -3.57 -11.42 6.55
N SER A 449 -4.26 -12.51 6.20
CA SER A 449 -5.70 -12.47 5.89
C SER A 449 -6.59 -11.97 7.04
N GLY A 450 -6.15 -12.15 8.29
CA GLY A 450 -6.95 -11.83 9.47
C GLY A 450 -8.22 -12.67 9.58
N LYS A 451 -8.27 -13.85 8.95
CA LYS A 451 -9.34 -14.85 9.12
C LYS A 451 -9.09 -15.70 10.38
N PRO A 452 -10.12 -16.35 10.96
CA PRO A 452 -9.94 -17.29 12.06
C PRO A 452 -8.93 -18.39 11.70
N LEU A 453 -8.03 -18.73 12.63
CA LEU A 453 -6.97 -19.73 12.40
C LEU A 453 -7.53 -21.14 12.20
N VAL A 454 -8.53 -21.52 12.99
CA VAL A 454 -9.15 -22.84 12.99
C VAL A 454 -10.62 -22.72 12.60
N ALA A 455 -11.09 -23.62 11.74
CA ALA A 455 -12.47 -23.72 11.33
C ALA A 455 -12.99 -25.16 11.42
N ILE A 456 -14.30 -25.28 11.63
CA ILE A 456 -15.05 -26.52 11.41
C ILE A 456 -15.82 -26.31 10.11
N LEU A 457 -15.45 -27.07 9.08
CA LEU A 457 -16.09 -27.05 7.77
C LEU A 457 -16.85 -28.36 7.57
N ALA A 458 -17.97 -28.32 6.84
CA ALA A 458 -18.68 -29.54 6.49
C ALA A 458 -17.89 -30.31 5.42
N ASN A 459 -17.32 -29.59 4.46
CA ASN A 459 -16.45 -30.11 3.42
C ASN A 459 -15.13 -29.34 3.34
N ALA A 460 -14.08 -30.04 2.91
CA ALA A 460 -12.76 -29.46 2.70
C ALA A 460 -12.68 -28.38 1.62
N ASN A 461 -13.76 -28.16 0.85
CA ASN A 461 -13.85 -27.12 -0.18
C ASN A 461 -14.78 -25.97 0.21
N ASP A 462 -15.39 -26.01 1.40
CA ASP A 462 -16.26 -24.92 1.86
C ASP A 462 -15.42 -23.65 2.07
N THR A 463 -16.03 -22.50 1.75
CA THR A 463 -15.43 -21.18 1.95
C THR A 463 -14.99 -20.97 3.39
N TRP A 464 -13.79 -20.43 3.57
CA TRP A 464 -13.28 -20.13 4.90
C TRP A 464 -14.09 -19.00 5.55
N PRO A 465 -14.50 -19.14 6.82
CA PRO A 465 -15.27 -18.10 7.49
C PRO A 465 -14.48 -16.80 7.65
N ASP A 466 -15.04 -15.66 7.28
CA ASP A 466 -14.41 -14.33 7.49
C ASP A 466 -14.48 -13.88 8.95
N SER A 467 -15.40 -14.47 9.71
CA SER A 467 -15.61 -14.25 11.14
C SER A 467 -16.06 -15.53 11.82
N VAL A 468 -15.80 -15.62 13.13
CA VAL A 468 -16.38 -16.67 13.97
C VAL A 468 -17.81 -16.21 14.30
N ALA A 469 -18.84 -16.93 13.87
CA ALA A 469 -20.25 -16.51 13.91
C ALA A 469 -20.65 -15.80 15.23
N THR A 470 -21.36 -14.67 15.12
CA THR A 470 -21.38 -13.61 16.14
C THR A 470 -22.68 -13.48 16.94
N THR A 471 -23.34 -14.56 17.33
CA THR A 471 -24.51 -14.45 18.24
C THR A 471 -24.36 -15.19 19.56
N ASP A 472 -23.60 -16.30 19.62
CA ASP A 472 -23.37 -17.05 20.86
C ASP A 472 -21.91 -17.48 20.94
N GLY A 473 -21.25 -17.31 22.10
CA GLY A 473 -19.82 -17.52 22.32
C GLY A 473 -19.25 -18.83 21.76
N VAL A 474 -18.85 -18.84 20.49
CA VAL A 474 -18.27 -20.00 19.78
C VAL A 474 -16.93 -20.42 20.40
N TYR A 475 -16.25 -19.46 21.03
CA TYR A 475 -15.04 -19.69 21.81
C TYR A 475 -15.36 -19.68 23.32
N ALA A 476 -15.04 -20.78 23.99
CA ALA A 476 -14.98 -20.89 25.45
C ALA A 476 -13.52 -20.90 25.92
N ASP A 477 -13.26 -20.77 27.23
CA ASP A 477 -11.93 -20.83 27.86
C ASP A 477 -10.83 -20.16 27.03
N ARG A 478 -10.89 -18.83 26.92
CA ARG A 478 -10.16 -18.06 25.93
C ARG A 478 -9.37 -16.92 26.54
N GLY A 479 -8.18 -16.65 26.03
CA GLY A 479 -7.33 -15.55 26.47
C GLY A 479 -5.89 -15.71 26.01
N TYR A 480 -4.97 -15.14 26.77
CA TYR A 480 -3.54 -15.39 26.63
C TYR A 480 -2.91 -15.49 28.02
N ARG A 481 -1.79 -16.21 28.11
CA ARG A 481 -0.95 -16.28 29.32
C ARG A 481 0.47 -15.90 28.93
N LEU A 482 1.11 -15.04 29.71
CA LEU A 482 2.52 -14.70 29.50
C LEU A 482 3.38 -15.71 30.25
N ASP A 483 4.41 -16.24 29.58
CA ASP A 483 5.44 -17.03 30.25
C ASP A 483 6.40 -16.13 31.06
N LYS A 484 7.41 -16.74 31.70
CA LYS A 484 8.42 -16.00 32.49
C LYS A 484 9.25 -15.03 31.65
N ALA A 485 9.36 -15.27 30.34
CA ALA A 485 10.04 -14.39 29.41
C ALA A 485 9.13 -13.26 28.89
N GLY A 486 7.81 -13.33 29.13
CA GLY A 486 6.83 -12.38 28.61
C GLY A 486 6.26 -12.76 27.24
N ILE A 487 6.51 -13.98 26.76
CA ILE A 487 5.96 -14.48 25.49
C ILE A 487 4.51 -14.92 25.73
N PRO A 488 3.54 -14.42 24.95
CA PRO A 488 2.16 -14.84 25.07
C PRO A 488 1.92 -16.21 24.44
N ALA A 489 1.24 -17.08 25.20
CA ALA A 489 0.54 -18.25 24.70
C ALA A 489 -0.95 -17.93 24.62
N TYR A 490 -1.47 -17.80 23.40
CA TYR A 490 -2.89 -17.57 23.14
C TYR A 490 -3.63 -18.89 23.23
N PHE A 491 -4.82 -18.90 23.84
CA PHE A 491 -5.62 -20.11 23.97
C PHE A 491 -7.11 -19.81 23.81
N TYR A 492 -7.84 -20.79 23.29
CA TYR A 492 -9.29 -20.79 23.18
C TYR A 492 -9.82 -22.22 22.97
N THR A 493 -11.10 -22.44 23.26
CA THR A 493 -11.81 -23.69 22.99
C THR A 493 -12.88 -23.46 21.94
N LEU A 494 -12.75 -24.08 20.76
CA LEU A 494 -13.73 -24.04 19.67
C LEU A 494 -14.55 -25.33 19.66
N LYS A 495 -15.82 -25.28 20.08
CA LYS A 495 -16.72 -26.45 20.14
C LYS A 495 -16.04 -27.69 20.77
N GLY A 496 -15.40 -27.52 21.92
CA GLY A 496 -14.70 -28.59 22.65
C GLY A 496 -13.23 -28.81 22.25
N ASN A 497 -12.81 -28.32 21.08
CA ASN A 497 -11.43 -28.42 20.61
C ASN A 497 -10.57 -27.31 21.22
N LYS A 498 -9.57 -27.68 22.03
CA LYS A 498 -8.69 -26.73 22.70
C LYS A 498 -7.52 -26.38 21.79
N VAL A 499 -7.30 -25.09 21.56
CA VAL A 499 -6.22 -24.56 20.74
C VAL A 499 -5.30 -23.73 21.62
N GLN A 500 -4.00 -23.95 21.48
CA GLN A 500 -2.96 -23.07 22.01
C GLN A 500 -2.01 -22.65 20.87
N ASP A 501 -1.65 -21.37 20.83
CA ASP A 501 -0.80 -20.77 19.80
C ASP A 501 0.30 -19.94 20.45
N VAL A 502 1.55 -20.20 20.07
CA VAL A 502 2.74 -19.51 20.56
C VAL A 502 3.60 -19.07 19.39
N LEU A 503 4.02 -17.81 19.41
CA LEU A 503 4.94 -17.25 18.43
C LEU A 503 6.21 -16.74 19.12
N THR A 504 7.37 -17.15 18.59
CA THR A 504 8.70 -16.77 19.09
C THR A 504 9.59 -16.30 17.94
N ASN A 505 10.73 -15.71 18.26
CA ASN A 505 11.78 -15.45 17.26
C ASN A 505 12.33 -16.76 16.68
N LEU A 506 12.65 -16.75 15.39
CA LEU A 506 13.57 -17.72 14.83
C LEU A 506 15.00 -17.52 15.39
N PRO A 507 15.83 -18.57 15.48
CA PRO A 507 17.19 -18.44 16.00
C PRO A 507 18.06 -17.40 15.26
N GLY A 508 17.87 -17.27 13.94
CA GLY A 508 18.55 -16.27 13.10
C GLY A 508 17.89 -14.90 13.12
N ASN A 509 16.80 -14.75 13.88
CA ASN A 509 15.95 -13.56 13.92
C ASN A 509 15.36 -13.18 12.55
N ASP A 510 15.28 -14.14 11.63
CA ASP A 510 14.81 -13.97 10.25
C ASP A 510 13.30 -14.09 10.09
N GLY A 511 12.57 -14.13 11.21
CA GLY A 511 11.11 -14.18 11.24
C GLY A 511 10.59 -14.85 12.51
N LEU A 512 9.40 -15.45 12.40
CA LEU A 512 8.68 -16.06 13.53
C LEU A 512 8.66 -17.58 13.43
N ALA A 513 8.89 -18.25 14.57
CA ALA A 513 8.51 -19.64 14.76
C ALA A 513 7.10 -19.66 15.35
N ARG A 514 6.17 -20.39 14.73
CA ARG A 514 4.82 -20.60 15.26
C ARG A 514 4.65 -22.04 15.67
N LYS A 515 4.12 -22.26 16.88
CA LYS A 515 3.77 -23.57 17.41
C LYS A 515 2.31 -23.57 17.84
N LEU A 516 1.53 -24.45 17.24
CA LEU A 516 0.15 -24.73 17.61
C LEU A 516 0.07 -26.08 18.33
N THR A 517 -0.72 -26.12 19.38
CA THR A 517 -1.13 -27.36 20.05
C THR A 517 -2.64 -27.43 20.03
N ILE A 518 -3.19 -28.45 19.38
CA ILE A 518 -4.62 -28.71 19.34
C ILE A 518 -4.88 -30.01 20.10
N SER A 519 -5.77 -29.97 21.08
CA SER A 519 -6.11 -31.10 21.95
C SER A 519 -7.61 -31.23 22.11
N ASN A 520 -8.06 -32.43 22.52
CA ASN A 520 -9.47 -32.78 22.61
C ASN A 520 -10.20 -32.54 21.27
N SER A 521 -9.63 -33.06 20.17
CA SER A 521 -10.18 -32.85 18.82
C SER A 521 -11.45 -33.66 18.64
N SER A 522 -12.56 -33.17 19.20
CA SER A 522 -13.89 -33.79 19.24
C SER A 522 -14.61 -33.81 17.88
N SER A 523 -14.12 -33.03 16.92
CA SER A 523 -14.61 -32.92 15.54
C SER A 523 -13.46 -32.89 14.54
N LYS A 524 -13.74 -33.14 13.26
CA LYS A 524 -12.79 -32.81 12.17
C LYS A 524 -12.54 -31.31 12.17
N LEU A 525 -11.28 -30.90 12.06
CA LEU A 525 -10.86 -29.50 12.08
C LEU A 525 -10.02 -29.16 10.86
N TYR A 526 -10.05 -27.88 10.51
CA TYR A 526 -9.24 -27.31 9.47
C TYR A 526 -8.40 -26.18 10.05
N VAL A 527 -7.11 -26.13 9.71
CA VAL A 527 -6.19 -25.07 10.13
C VAL A 527 -5.73 -24.29 8.91
N LEU A 528 -5.91 -22.96 8.92
CA LEU A 528 -5.42 -22.07 7.87
C LEU A 528 -3.98 -21.66 8.17
N LEU A 529 -3.03 -22.25 7.46
CA LEU A 529 -1.60 -21.93 7.61
C LEU A 529 -1.24 -20.61 6.93
N ALA A 530 -1.84 -20.36 5.76
CA ALA A 530 -1.58 -19.20 4.92
C ALA A 530 -2.73 -18.97 3.93
N GLU A 531 -2.94 -17.71 3.53
CA GLU A 531 -3.85 -17.30 2.47
C GLU A 531 -3.20 -16.18 1.66
N GLY A 532 -3.37 -16.19 0.35
CA GLY A 532 -2.83 -15.17 -0.53
C GLY A 532 -3.37 -15.28 -1.95
N THR A 533 -3.00 -14.32 -2.80
CA THR A 533 -3.39 -14.33 -4.23
C THR A 533 -2.78 -15.49 -5.01
N LYS A 534 -1.61 -15.98 -4.59
CA LYS A 534 -0.90 -17.11 -5.19
C LYS A 534 -0.04 -17.82 -4.14
N ILE A 535 -0.05 -19.14 -4.08
CA ILE A 535 0.76 -19.97 -3.19
C ILE A 535 1.55 -20.98 -4.04
N GLU A 536 2.87 -20.92 -3.95
CA GLU A 536 3.77 -21.78 -4.72
C GLU A 536 4.57 -22.70 -3.78
N GLN A 537 4.46 -24.01 -3.97
CA GLN A 537 5.35 -24.96 -3.30
C GLN A 537 6.73 -24.94 -3.98
N LEU A 538 7.78 -24.80 -3.18
CA LEU A 538 9.16 -24.74 -3.62
C LEU A 538 9.79 -26.14 -3.61
N GLU A 539 10.89 -26.33 -4.38
CA GLU A 539 11.64 -27.60 -4.43
C GLU A 539 12.10 -28.10 -3.04
N SER A 540 12.26 -27.19 -2.07
CA SER A 540 12.61 -27.52 -0.68
C SER A 540 11.46 -28.08 0.16
N GLY A 541 10.23 -28.09 -0.36
CA GLY A 541 9.01 -28.39 0.38
C GLY A 541 8.43 -27.19 1.15
N SER A 542 9.11 -26.03 1.13
CA SER A 542 8.59 -24.75 1.65
C SER A 542 7.53 -24.16 0.72
N TYR A 543 6.83 -23.12 1.17
CA TYR A 543 5.84 -22.42 0.37
C TYR A 543 6.18 -20.92 0.27
N ALA A 544 6.12 -20.35 -0.93
CA ALA A 544 6.07 -18.91 -1.12
C ALA A 544 4.61 -18.47 -1.17
N ILE A 545 4.22 -17.57 -0.28
CA ILE A 545 2.83 -17.18 -0.04
C ILE A 545 2.56 -15.79 -0.60
N ASP A 546 1.34 -15.61 -1.11
CA ASP A 546 0.78 -14.34 -1.57
C ASP A 546 1.65 -13.69 -2.65
N ASP A 547 1.92 -14.45 -3.72
CA ASP A 547 2.83 -14.02 -4.79
C ASP A 547 4.20 -13.59 -4.22
N LYS A 548 4.82 -14.48 -3.43
CA LYS A 548 6.15 -14.29 -2.82
C LYS A 548 6.24 -13.02 -1.95
N ASN A 549 5.20 -12.77 -1.15
CA ASN A 549 5.20 -11.75 -0.13
C ASN A 549 5.93 -12.23 1.14
N TYR A 550 5.85 -13.52 1.45
CA TYR A 550 6.60 -14.21 2.51
C TYR A 550 6.75 -15.71 2.26
N TYR A 551 7.58 -16.36 3.07
CA TYR A 551 7.74 -17.82 3.06
C TYR A 551 7.13 -18.48 4.29
N LEU A 552 6.51 -19.65 4.08
CA LEU A 552 6.22 -20.62 5.12
C LEU A 552 7.18 -21.81 4.96
N GLU A 553 8.04 -22.03 5.97
CA GLU A 553 9.11 -23.03 5.92
C GLU A 553 9.01 -24.02 7.08
N LYS A 554 9.66 -25.18 6.92
CA LYS A 554 9.81 -26.22 7.95
C LYS A 554 8.48 -26.59 8.65
N LEU A 555 7.42 -26.73 7.86
CA LEU A 555 6.14 -27.22 8.36
C LEU A 555 6.30 -28.66 8.88
N SER A 556 5.86 -28.91 10.10
CA SER A 556 5.82 -30.22 10.75
C SER A 556 4.47 -30.43 11.40
N CYS A 557 3.83 -31.56 11.10
CA CYS A 557 2.51 -31.96 11.61
C CYS A 557 2.33 -33.49 11.56
N GLY A 558 3.35 -34.25 11.97
CA GLY A 558 3.33 -35.72 11.84
C GLY A 558 3.10 -36.16 10.39
N ASP A 559 2.19 -37.10 10.18
CA ASP A 559 1.86 -37.64 8.84
C ASP A 559 0.83 -36.78 8.07
N ILE A 560 0.34 -35.68 8.67
CA ILE A 560 -0.69 -34.84 8.05
C ILE A 560 -0.04 -33.95 6.98
N LYS A 561 -0.46 -34.16 5.73
CA LYS A 561 0.03 -33.39 4.59
C LYS A 561 -0.75 -32.08 4.43
N PRO A 562 -0.07 -30.96 4.17
CA PRO A 562 -0.74 -29.72 3.81
C PRO A 562 -1.38 -29.81 2.42
N LEU A 563 -2.44 -29.03 2.20
CA LEU A 563 -3.14 -28.90 0.93
C LEU A 563 -3.22 -27.43 0.53
N VAL A 564 -2.86 -27.13 -0.73
CA VAL A 564 -3.20 -25.85 -1.36
C VAL A 564 -4.56 -25.99 -2.03
N ARG A 565 -5.51 -25.13 -1.67
CA ARG A 565 -6.86 -25.08 -2.26
C ARG A 565 -7.20 -23.67 -2.72
N LYS A 566 -8.21 -23.55 -3.58
CA LYS A 566 -8.80 -22.26 -3.96
C LYS A 566 -10.03 -21.97 -3.11
N ASP A 567 -10.17 -20.73 -2.66
CA ASP A 567 -11.36 -20.21 -2.01
C ASP A 567 -11.70 -18.84 -2.63
N LYS A 568 -12.71 -18.81 -3.50
CA LYS A 568 -13.04 -17.63 -4.32
C LYS A 568 -11.84 -17.16 -5.15
N ASN A 569 -11.32 -15.97 -4.87
CA ASN A 569 -10.24 -15.31 -5.61
C ASN A 569 -8.87 -15.46 -4.94
N VAL A 570 -8.76 -16.29 -3.90
CA VAL A 570 -7.51 -16.51 -3.17
C VAL A 570 -7.17 -18.00 -3.12
N GLU A 571 -5.89 -18.29 -2.88
CA GLU A 571 -5.38 -19.61 -2.56
C GLU A 571 -5.13 -19.71 -1.04
N GLN A 572 -5.37 -20.88 -0.48
CA GLN A 572 -5.20 -21.19 0.93
C GLN A 572 -4.33 -22.42 1.09
N LEU A 573 -3.34 -22.35 1.98
CA LEU A 573 -2.61 -23.50 2.47
C LEU A 573 -3.24 -23.94 3.78
N ILE A 574 -3.79 -25.16 3.80
CA ILE A 574 -4.54 -25.68 4.94
C ILE A 574 -4.00 -27.03 5.43
N LEU A 575 -4.32 -27.37 6.67
CA LEU A 575 -4.22 -28.74 7.20
C LEU A 575 -5.61 -29.25 7.52
N GLU A 576 -5.87 -30.51 7.17
CA GLU A 576 -7.05 -31.25 7.59
C GLU A 576 -6.68 -32.13 8.78
N LEU A 577 -7.21 -31.81 9.96
CA LEU A 577 -6.94 -32.57 11.17
C LEU A 577 -8.06 -33.58 11.41
N PRO A 578 -7.72 -34.88 11.58
CA PRO A 578 -8.72 -35.88 11.91
C PRO A 578 -9.27 -35.63 13.32
N LYS A 579 -10.45 -36.19 13.58
CA LYS A 579 -10.95 -36.34 14.95
C LYS A 579 -9.99 -37.25 15.71
N THR A 580 -9.48 -36.80 16.84
CA THR A 580 -8.51 -37.56 17.66
C THR A 580 -8.50 -37.08 19.10
N ASP A 581 -8.34 -38.02 20.03
CA ASP A 581 -8.15 -37.71 21.44
C ASP A 581 -6.69 -37.34 21.77
N GLN A 582 -5.76 -37.62 20.83
CA GLN A 582 -4.36 -37.24 20.98
C GLN A 582 -4.14 -35.76 20.67
N SER A 583 -3.16 -35.16 21.35
CA SER A 583 -2.73 -33.81 21.05
C SER A 583 -1.99 -33.77 19.71
N VAL A 584 -2.43 -32.91 18.81
CA VAL A 584 -1.73 -32.61 17.55
C VAL A 584 -0.85 -31.39 17.76
N GLN A 585 0.43 -31.49 17.41
CA GLN A 585 1.35 -30.35 17.37
C GLN A 585 1.62 -29.97 15.92
N ILE A 586 1.53 -28.67 15.63
CA ILE A 586 1.83 -28.09 14.33
C ILE A 586 2.91 -27.05 14.57
N SER A 587 4.00 -27.12 13.82
CA SER A 587 5.04 -26.09 13.89
C SER A 587 5.50 -25.68 12.51
N TYR A 588 5.75 -24.40 12.31
CA TYR A 588 6.29 -23.87 11.07
C TYR A 588 6.98 -22.52 11.30
N GLN A 589 7.72 -22.07 10.29
CA GLN A 589 8.47 -20.82 10.29
C GLN A 589 7.82 -19.85 9.29
N ILE A 590 7.68 -18.59 9.67
CA ILE A 590 7.22 -17.50 8.82
C ILE A 590 8.41 -16.56 8.62
N VAL A 591 8.87 -16.40 7.38
CA VAL A 591 10.05 -15.60 7.00
C VAL A 591 9.62 -14.54 5.99
N TRP A 592 9.92 -13.27 6.27
CA TRP A 592 9.56 -12.14 5.41
C TRP A 592 10.67 -11.10 5.32
#